data_AF-A0A1F8PZG6-F1
#
_entry.id   AF-A0A1F8PZG6-F1
#
_cell.length_a   1.000
_cell.length_b   1.000
_cell.length_c   1.000
_cell.angle_alpha   90.00
_cell.angle_beta   90.00
_cell.angle_gamma   90.00
#
_symmetry.space_group_name_H-M   'P 1'
#
loop_
_entity.id
_entity.type
_entity.pdbx_description
1 polymer ?
#
loop_
_entity_poly.entity_id
_entity_poly.type
_entity_poly.pdbx_seq_one_letter_code
_entity_poly.pdbx_strand_id
1 'polypeptide(L)' 'MSDITIQEPQNVSWKAKVIIVGGLLGTLVGVASAYLLIQNREEEESLQVTPGEGVKLGVLVLGLLRSIATLGEGK' A
#
# COMPACT_ATOMS: atom_id res chain seq x y z
N MET A 1 44.48 -17.95 -16.79
CA MET A 1 43.69 -16.75 -17.14
C MET A 1 42.27 -17.04 -16.68
N SER A 2 41.81 -16.42 -15.59
CA SER A 2 40.48 -16.66 -15.02
C SER A 2 39.43 -15.92 -15.83
N ASP A 3 38.48 -16.65 -16.43
CA ASP A 3 37.31 -16.09 -17.10
C ASP A 3 36.46 -15.30 -16.11
N ILE A 4 36.51 -13.97 -16.24
CA ILE A 4 35.64 -13.05 -15.52
C ILE A 4 34.23 -13.23 -16.09
N THR A 5 33.42 -14.05 -15.43
CA THR A 5 31.99 -14.13 -15.69
C THR A 5 31.36 -12.80 -15.29
N ILE A 6 31.06 -11.96 -16.27
CA ILE A 6 30.25 -10.75 -16.09
C ILE A 6 28.84 -11.24 -15.73
N GLN A 7 28.49 -11.19 -14.44
CA GLN A 7 27.13 -11.46 -13.98
C GLN A 7 26.23 -10.34 -14.54
N GLU A 8 25.35 -10.68 -15.48
CA GLU A 8 24.27 -9.79 -15.90
C GLU A 8 23.51 -9.32 -14.64
N PRO A 9 23.24 -8.01 -14.50
CA PRO A 9 22.52 -7.50 -13.36
C PRO A 9 21.19 -8.24 -13.27
N GLN A 10 20.95 -8.86 -12.12
CA GLN A 10 19.71 -9.59 -11.80
C GLN A 10 18.52 -8.74 -12.27
N ASN A 11 17.90 -9.15 -13.37
CA ASN A 11 16.71 -8.53 -13.90
C ASN A 11 15.60 -8.79 -12.88
N VAL A 12 15.41 -7.84 -11.96
CA VAL A 12 14.26 -7.85 -11.07
C VAL A 12 13.04 -7.87 -11.97
N SER A 13 12.33 -9.00 -11.98
CA SER A 13 11.14 -9.17 -12.83
C SER A 13 10.21 -7.98 -12.64
N TRP A 14 9.61 -7.49 -13.72
CA TRP A 14 8.70 -6.35 -13.66
C TRP A 14 7.59 -6.54 -12.62
N LYS A 15 7.16 -7.80 -12.39
CA LYS A 15 6.24 -8.20 -11.32
C LYS A 15 6.80 -7.89 -9.93
N ALA A 16 8.04 -8.31 -9.65
CA ALA A 16 8.71 -8.01 -8.39
C ALA A 16 8.90 -6.50 -8.20
N LYS A 17 9.26 -5.76 -9.26
CA LYS A 17 9.39 -4.31 -9.22
C LYS A 17 8.06 -3.63 -8.86
N VAL A 18 6.96 -4.04 -9.48
CA VAL A 18 5.62 -3.50 -9.18
C VAL A 18 5.22 -3.80 -7.73
N ILE A 19 5.46 -5.02 -7.24
CA ILE A 19 5.14 -5.39 -5.86
C ILE A 19 5.97 -4.55 -4.86
N ILE A 20 7.26 -4.37 -5.11
CA ILE A 20 8.14 -3.59 -4.24
C ILE A 20 7.71 -2.11 -4.22
N VAL A 21 7.49 -1.51 -5.39
CA VAL A 21 7.08 -0.11 -5.49
C VAL A 21 5.69 0.10 -4.87
N GLY A 22 4.72 -0.77 -5.19
CA GLY A 22 3.38 -0.72 -4.62
C GLY A 22 3.38 -0.93 -3.10
N GLY A 23 4.20 -1.85 -2.60
CA GLY A 23 4.37 -2.10 -1.17
C GLY A 23 4.93 -0.88 -0.44
N LEU A 24 6.01 -0.28 -0.95
CA LEU A 24 6.61 0.92 -0.36
C LEU A 24 5.62 2.09 -0.36
N LEU A 25 4.93 2.34 -1.48
CA LEU A 25 3.93 3.40 -1.56
C LEU A 25 2.75 3.14 -0.60
N GLY A 26 2.25 1.91 -0.54
CA GLY A 26 1.17 1.53 0.36
C GLY A 26 1.53 1.73 1.83
N THR A 27 2.75 1.36 2.22
CA THR A 27 3.27 1.62 3.57
C THR A 27 3.37 3.11 3.86
N LEU A 28 3.91 3.91 2.94
CA LEU A 28 4.00 5.37 3.12
C LEU A 28 2.63 6.00 3.30
N VAL A 29 1.64 5.61 2.49
CA VAL A 29 0.26 6.08 2.61
C VAL A 29 -0.36 5.63 3.95
N GLY A 30 -0.14 4.39 4.35
CA GLY A 30 -0.63 3.87 5.64
C GLY A 30 -0.05 4.61 6.84
N VAL A 31 1.26 4.85 6.84
CA VAL A 31 1.95 5.64 7.89
C VAL A 31 1.45 7.08 7.91
N ALA A 32 1.33 7.73 6.75
CA ALA A 32 0.81 9.09 6.65
C ALA A 32 -0.63 9.18 7.17
N SER A 33 -1.48 8.21 6.83
CA SER A 33 -2.86 8.16 7.31
C SER A 33 -2.94 8.02 8.83
N ALA A 34 -2.09 7.16 9.43
CA ALA A 34 -2.01 7.01 10.88
C ALA A 34 -1.50 8.29 11.56
N TYR A 35 -0.50 8.96 10.97
CA TYR A 35 0.02 10.23 11.48
C TYR A 35 -1.04 11.33 11.50
N LEU A 36 -1.80 11.49 10.40
CA LEU A 36 -2.90 12.45 10.33
C LEU A 36 -4.01 12.14 11.33
N LEU A 37 -4.31 10.86 11.57
CA LEU A 37 -5.30 10.45 12.57
C LEU A 37 -4.89 10.91 13.98
N ILE A 38 -3.63 10.73 14.33
CA ILE A 38 -3.08 11.16 15.63
C ILE A 38 -3.09 12.69 15.73
N GLN A 39 -2.62 13.38 14.69
CA GLN A 39 -2.56 14.85 14.64
C GLN A 39 -3.95 15.50 14.79
N ASN A 40 -4.98 14.92 14.19
CA ASN A 40 -6.36 15.43 14.29
C ASN A 40 -6.98 15.24 15.67
N ARG A 41 -6.37 14.43 16.53
CA ARG A 41 -6.91 14.02 17.84
C ARG A 41 -6.01 14.48 18.99
N GLU A 42 -5.05 15.38 18.77
CA GLU A 42 -4.12 15.84 19.82
C GLU A 42 -4.82 16.44 21.05
N GLU A 43 -6.05 16.93 20.92
CA GLU A 43 -6.85 17.44 22.04
C GLU A 43 -7.80 16.39 22.67
N GLU A 44 -7.94 15.19 22.09
CA GLU A 44 -8.84 14.14 22.58
C GLU A 44 -8.07 12.99 23.26
N GLU A 45 -8.39 12.70 24.53
CA GLU A 45 -7.72 11.63 25.31
C GLU A 45 -7.93 10.20 24.78
N SER A 46 -8.91 9.98 23.88
CA SER A 46 -9.23 8.64 23.40
C SER A 46 -9.65 8.61 21.94
N LEU A 47 -9.17 7.60 21.21
CA LEU A 47 -9.58 7.33 19.84
C LEU A 47 -10.99 6.75 19.83
N GLN A 48 -12.00 7.62 19.66
CA GLN A 48 -13.39 7.19 19.51
C GLN A 48 -13.66 6.84 18.03
N VAL A 49 -13.60 5.55 17.72
CA VAL A 49 -14.06 4.99 16.45
C VAL A 49 -15.30 4.15 16.74
N THR A 50 -16.43 4.56 16.18
CA THR A 50 -17.68 3.80 16.26
C THR A 50 -17.59 2.56 15.35
N PRO A 51 -18.31 1.46 15.67
CA PRO A 51 -18.38 0.30 14.79
C PRO A 51 -18.82 0.65 13.35
N GLY A 52 -19.70 1.64 13.19
CA GLY A 52 -20.16 2.13 11.89
C GLY A 52 -19.06 2.81 11.06
N GLU A 53 -18.14 3.54 11.70
CA GLU A 53 -16.98 4.12 11.03
C GLU A 53 -16.00 3.05 10.56
N GLY A 54 -15.78 2.00 11.38
CA GLY A 54 -14.97 0.85 10.99
C GLY A 54 -15.50 0.15 9.75
N VAL A 55 -16.82 -0.07 9.67
CA VAL A 55 -17.46 -0.66 8.47
C VAL A 55 -17.30 0.26 7.26
N LYS A 56 -17.53 1.57 7.41
CA LYS A 56 -17.36 2.54 6.30
C LYS A 56 -15.93 2.52 5.74
N LEU A 57 -14.92 2.54 6.61
CA LEU A 57 -13.52 2.44 6.22
C LEU A 57 -13.20 1.12 5.52
N GLY A 58 -13.71 -0.01 6.05
CA GLY A 58 -13.55 -1.32 5.43
C GLY A 58 -14.15 -1.37 4.02
N VAL A 59 -15.38 -0.89 3.85
CA VAL A 59 -16.04 -0.81 2.52
C VAL A 59 -15.27 0.08 1.57
N LEU A 60 -14.71 1.20 2.03
CA LEU A 60 -13.88 2.09 1.21
C LEU A 60 -12.62 1.38 0.70
N VAL A 61 -11.89 0.69 1.58
CA VAL A 61 -10.69 -0.07 1.20
C VAL A 61 -11.06 -1.21 0.23
N LEU A 62 -12.12 -1.95 0.50
CA LEU A 62 -12.62 -3.01 -0.39
C LEU A 62 -13.03 -2.46 -1.77
N GLY A 63 -13.66 -1.28 -1.81
CA GLY A 63 -14.02 -0.60 -3.06
C GLY A 63 -12.80 -0.23 -3.90
N LEU A 64 -11.74 0.27 -3.27
CA LEU A 64 -10.47 0.56 -3.93
C LEU A 64 -9.83 -0.73 -4.50
N LEU A 65 -9.71 -1.77 -3.68
CA LEU A 65 -9.15 -3.06 -4.10
C LEU A 65 -9.95 -3.67 -5.25
N ARG A 66 -11.29 -3.62 -5.17
CA ARG A 66 -12.18 -4.03 -6.27
C ARG A 66 -11.87 -3.25 -7.55
N SER A 67 -11.78 -1.92 -7.46
CA SER A 67 -11.55 -1.06 -8.62
C SER A 67 -10.23 -1.40 -9.32
N ILE A 68 -9.17 -1.69 -8.55
CA ILE A 68 -7.88 -2.13 -9.09
C ILE A 68 -8.00 -3.51 -9.74
N ALA A 69 -8.71 -4.45 -9.12
CA ALA A 69 -8.91 -5.79 -9.67
C ALA A 69 -9.67 -5.75 -11.01
N THR A 70 -10.74 -4.95 -11.09
CA THR A 70 -11.56 -4.82 -12.31
C THR A 70 -10.87 -4.03 -13.42
N LEU A 71 -9.86 -3.21 -13.10
CA LEU A 71 -9.11 -2.45 -14.10
C LEU A 71 -8.38 -3.36 -15.11
N GLY A 72 -8.07 -4.61 -14.72
CA GLY A 72 -7.46 -5.61 -15.58
C GLY A 72 -8.46 -6.46 -16.38
N GLU A 73 -9.76 -6.42 -16.06
CA GLU A 73 -10.80 -7.25 -16.67
C GLU A 73 -11.37 -6.66 -17.97
N GLY A 74 -11.07 -5.38 -18.28
CA GLY A 74 -11.57 -4.66 -19.45
C GLY A 74 -10.77 -4.84 -20.75
N LYS A 75 -10.20 -6.03 -21.00
CA LYS A 75 -9.59 -6.39 -22.30
C LYS A 75 -10.23 -7.64 -22.89
#